data_AF-A0A1M3PV12-F1
#
_entry.id   AF-A0A1M3PV12-F1
#
_cell.length_a   1.000
_cell.length_b   1.000
_cell.length_c   1.000
_cell.angle_alpha   90.00
_cell.angle_beta   90.00
_cell.angle_gamma   90.00
#
_symmetry.space_group_name_H-M   'P 1'
#
loop_
_entity.id
_entity.type
_entity.pdbx_description
1 polymer ?
#
loop_
_entity_poly.entity_id
_entity_poly.type
_entity_poly.pdbx_seq_one_letter_code
_entity_poly.pdbx_strand_id
1 'polypeptide(L)'
;MNLARRAVIVASWLCISLGGSAAQVPDGVVEQHVMRVTTDTREYCNLLMARIAAAEDAALAPLPRAQMLATEGRRMCARGQVRPGIARLRRALMLLEARR
;
A
#
# COMPACT_ATOMS: atom_id res chain seq x y z
N MET A 1 -6.07 17.50 29.43
CA MET A 1 -5.14 16.59 28.73
C MET A 1 -5.32 16.80 27.22
N ASN A 2 -4.41 17.29 26.40
CA ASN A 2 -3.15 18.00 26.58
C ASN A 2 -3.08 19.05 25.47
N LEU A 3 -2.65 20.25 25.86
CA LEU A 3 -2.59 21.47 25.07
C LEU A 3 -1.50 21.35 24.01
N ALA A 4 -1.87 21.60 22.75
CA ALA A 4 -0.93 22.13 21.78
C ALA A 4 -0.34 23.45 22.30
N ARG A 5 0.98 23.59 22.29
CA ARG A 5 1.74 24.86 22.27
C ARG A 5 3.24 24.50 22.20
N ARG A 6 3.82 24.46 21.00
CA ARG A 6 4.66 25.54 20.44
C ARG A 6 5.72 26.01 21.44
N ALA A 7 6.91 25.43 21.37
CA ALA A 7 8.14 26.04 21.82
C ALA A 7 9.03 26.23 20.59
N VAL A 8 8.84 27.37 19.93
CA VAL A 8 9.71 27.89 18.88
C VAL A 8 11.07 28.11 19.53
N ILE A 9 12.10 27.42 19.04
CA ILE A 9 13.47 27.56 19.52
C ILE A 9 13.89 29.01 19.29
N VAL A 10 14.20 29.66 20.41
CA VAL A 10 14.58 31.05 20.57
C VAL A 10 16.00 31.26 20.03
N ALA A 11 16.24 32.49 19.59
CA ALA A 11 17.54 33.10 19.30
C ALA A 11 18.19 32.67 17.98
N SER A 12 18.04 33.52 16.97
CA SER A 12 18.96 34.65 16.84
C SER A 12 18.71 35.34 15.52
N TRP A 13 17.96 36.44 15.56
CA TRP A 13 18.00 37.43 14.50
C TRP A 13 19.21 38.33 14.78
N LEU A 14 20.36 38.01 14.16
CA LEU A 14 21.38 39.01 13.90
C LEU A 14 22.31 38.54 12.77
N CYS A 15 22.53 39.44 11.82
CA CYS A 15 23.55 39.45 10.76
C CYS A 15 23.23 38.73 9.44
N ILE A 16 22.49 39.45 8.60
CA ILE A 16 22.75 39.60 7.15
C ILE A 16 24.25 39.99 7.01
N SER A 17 25.12 39.23 6.33
CA SER A 17 25.55 39.48 4.94
C SER A 17 26.75 38.57 4.57
N LEU A 18 26.76 38.12 3.31
CA LEU A 18 27.90 37.78 2.44
C LEU A 18 28.95 36.73 2.89
N GLY A 19 28.97 35.62 2.15
CA GLY A 19 30.24 35.00 1.71
C GLY A 19 30.37 33.51 1.95
N GLY A 20 30.38 32.73 0.87
CA GLY A 20 30.96 31.38 0.87
C GLY A 20 30.01 30.28 0.35
N SER A 21 29.96 30.12 -0.97
CA SER A 21 29.36 28.95 -1.62
C SER A 21 30.22 27.71 -1.36
N ALA A 22 30.01 27.03 -0.25
CA ALA A 22 30.37 25.62 -0.13
C ALA A 22 29.16 24.82 -0.60
N ALA A 23 29.25 24.29 -1.82
CA ALA A 23 28.33 23.30 -2.36
C ALA A 23 28.35 22.06 -1.45
N GLN A 24 27.47 22.05 -0.46
CA GLN A 24 27.08 20.86 0.25
C GLN A 24 26.36 19.97 -0.76
N VAL A 25 27.09 19.01 -1.33
CA VAL A 25 26.52 17.92 -2.11
C VAL A 25 25.69 17.12 -1.11
N PRO A 26 24.35 17.16 -1.17
CA PRO A 26 23.56 16.29 -0.31
C PRO A 26 23.93 14.86 -0.68
N ASP A 27 24.41 14.12 0.32
CA ASP A 27 24.65 12.69 0.23
C ASP A 27 23.35 12.04 -0.25
N GLY A 28 23.36 11.60 -1.50
CA GLY A 28 22.20 11.06 -2.17
C GLY A 28 21.80 9.78 -1.47
N VAL A 29 20.76 9.85 -0.63
CA VAL A 29 20.05 8.67 -0.17
C VAL A 29 19.58 7.95 -1.43
N VAL A 30 20.28 6.90 -1.82
CA VAL A 30 19.81 5.98 -2.86
C VAL A 30 18.60 5.30 -2.24
N GLU A 31 17.44 5.92 -2.43
CA GLU A 31 16.15 5.33 -2.12
C GLU A 31 16.09 4.03 -2.93
N GLN A 32 16.48 2.92 -2.30
CA GLN A 32 16.36 1.58 -2.87
C GLN A 32 14.87 1.34 -3.03
N HIS A 33 14.34 1.75 -4.18
CA HIS A 33 13.01 1.39 -4.61
C HIS A 33 13.02 -0.13 -4.76
N VAL A 34 12.61 -0.83 -3.70
CA VAL A 34 12.44 -2.28 -3.70
C VAL A 34 11.47 -2.58 -4.83
N MET A 35 12.00 -3.04 -5.95
CA MET A 35 11.22 -3.35 -7.13
C MET A 35 10.29 -4.52 -6.77
N ARG A 36 9.04 -4.20 -6.42
CA ARG A 36 8.04 -5.20 -6.09
C ARG A 36 7.60 -5.89 -7.38
N VAL A 37 8.18 -7.06 -7.65
CA VAL A 37 7.75 -7.91 -8.76
C VAL A 37 6.29 -8.29 -8.54
N THR A 38 5.39 -7.78 -9.38
CA THR A 38 3.99 -8.21 -9.41
C THR A 38 3.83 -9.28 -10.47
N THR A 39 3.60 -10.52 -10.05
CA THR A 39 3.26 -11.62 -10.96
C THR A 39 1.85 -11.38 -11.50
N ASP A 40 1.78 -10.80 -12.69
CA ASP A 40 0.52 -10.45 -13.35
C ASP A 40 0.14 -11.54 -14.36
N THR A 41 -0.16 -12.74 -13.85
CA THR A 41 -0.51 -13.92 -14.66
C THR A 41 -1.91 -14.42 -14.38
N ARG A 42 -2.49 -15.15 -15.35
CA ARG A 42 -3.81 -15.78 -15.19
C ARG A 42 -3.77 -16.86 -14.12
N GLU A 43 -2.66 -17.59 -14.05
CA GLU A 43 -2.40 -18.63 -13.05
C GLU A 43 -2.42 -18.02 -11.64
N TYR A 44 -1.83 -16.83 -11.48
CA TYR A 44 -1.84 -16.13 -10.21
C TYR A 44 -3.22 -15.59 -9.82
N CYS A 45 -4.05 -15.15 -10.78
CA CYS A 45 -5.47 -14.89 -10.53
C CYS A 45 -6.17 -16.14 -9.96
N ASN A 46 -5.97 -17.31 -10.57
CA ASN A 46 -6.59 -18.57 -10.13
C ASN A 46 -6.16 -18.95 -8.72
N LEU A 47 -4.88 -18.82 -8.41
CA LEU A 47 -4.36 -19.03 -7.06
C LEU A 47 -5.03 -18.11 -6.03
N LEU A 48 -5.17 -16.81 -6.34
CA LEU A 48 -5.85 -15.87 -5.45
C LEU A 48 -7.33 -16.22 -5.25
N MET A 49 -8.04 -16.63 -6.30
CA MET A 49 -9.43 -17.05 -6.20
C MET A 49 -9.59 -18.26 -5.27
N ALA A 50 -8.71 -19.26 -5.37
CA ALA A 50 -8.72 -20.42 -4.50
C ALA A 50 -8.44 -20.04 -3.02
N ARG A 51 -7.48 -19.13 -2.78
CA ARG A 51 -7.19 -18.64 -1.42
C ARG A 51 -8.36 -17.86 -0.80
N ILE A 52 -9.04 -17.05 -1.61
CA ILE A 52 -10.24 -16.33 -1.16
C ILE A 52 -11.34 -17.31 -0.79
N ALA A 53 -11.61 -18.32 -1.63
CA ALA A 53 -12.63 -19.34 -1.31
C ALA A 53 -12.33 -20.03 0.03
N ALA A 54 -11.09 -20.47 0.23
CA ALA A 54 -10.68 -21.06 1.51
C ALA A 54 -10.80 -20.10 2.71
N ALA A 55 -10.56 -18.80 2.50
CA ALA A 55 -10.71 -17.79 3.54
C ALA A 55 -12.17 -17.44 3.84
N GLU A 56 -13.04 -17.46 2.81
CA GLU A 56 -14.50 -17.31 2.95
C GLU A 56 -15.11 -18.50 3.71
N ASP A 57 -14.69 -19.72 3.40
CA ASP A 57 -15.13 -20.95 4.09
C ASP A 57 -14.72 -20.94 5.57
N ALA A 58 -13.55 -20.38 5.89
CA ALA A 58 -13.07 -20.25 7.26
C ALA A 58 -13.67 -19.07 8.03
N ALA A 59 -14.41 -18.17 7.37
CA ALA A 59 -14.92 -16.95 7.99
C ALA A 59 -16.17 -17.24 8.83
N LEU A 60 -16.15 -16.81 10.11
CA LEU A 60 -17.31 -16.93 11.02
C LEU A 60 -18.55 -16.17 10.54
N ALA A 61 -18.37 -15.10 9.76
CA ALA A 61 -19.45 -14.29 9.24
C ALA A 61 -19.10 -13.68 7.87
N PRO A 62 -20.09 -13.52 6.98
CA PRO A 62 -19.88 -12.89 5.68
C PRO A 62 -19.27 -11.48 5.81
N LEU A 63 -18.36 -11.12 4.89
CA LEU A 63 -17.85 -9.75 4.75
C LEU A 63 -18.23 -9.16 3.37
N PRO A 64 -19.32 -8.38 3.27
CA PRO A 64 -19.85 -7.92 1.98
C PRO A 64 -18.82 -7.17 1.12
N ARG A 65 -17.95 -6.37 1.76
CA ARG A 65 -16.90 -5.62 1.06
C ARG A 65 -15.84 -6.54 0.42
N ALA A 66 -15.45 -7.62 1.10
CA ALA A 66 -14.53 -8.60 0.52
C ALA A 66 -15.19 -9.34 -0.64
N GLN A 67 -16.46 -9.77 -0.49
CA GLN A 67 -17.19 -10.47 -1.54
C GLN A 67 -17.36 -9.62 -2.82
N MET A 68 -17.66 -8.33 -2.66
CA MET A 68 -17.74 -7.40 -3.79
C MET A 68 -16.40 -7.28 -4.51
N LEU A 69 -15.31 -7.10 -3.76
CA LEU A 69 -13.95 -7.03 -4.33
C LEU A 69 -13.55 -8.34 -5.02
N ALA A 70 -13.87 -9.48 -4.40
CA ALA A 70 -13.60 -10.79 -4.95
C ALA A 70 -14.36 -10.99 -6.26
N THR A 71 -15.67 -10.70 -6.28
CA THR A 71 -16.53 -10.84 -7.46
C THR A 71 -16.07 -9.97 -8.62
N GLU A 72 -15.75 -8.69 -8.37
CA GLU A 72 -15.24 -7.81 -9.42
C GLU A 72 -13.84 -8.27 -9.89
N GLY A 73 -12.97 -8.68 -8.97
CA GLY A 73 -11.66 -9.25 -9.28
C GLY A 73 -11.74 -10.48 -10.19
N ARG A 74 -12.66 -11.40 -9.89
CA ARG A 74 -12.95 -12.60 -10.72
C ARG A 74 -13.39 -12.21 -12.14
N ARG A 75 -14.32 -11.26 -12.26
CA ARG A 75 -14.79 -10.77 -13.58
C ARG A 75 -13.68 -10.10 -14.38
N MET A 76 -12.78 -9.37 -13.73
CA MET A 76 -11.64 -8.74 -14.38
C MET A 76 -10.65 -9.77 -14.90
N CYS A 77 -10.25 -10.74 -14.06
CA CYS A 77 -9.36 -11.84 -14.47
C CYS A 77 -9.96 -12.64 -15.64
N ALA A 78 -11.28 -12.93 -15.61
CA ALA A 78 -11.98 -13.64 -16.68
C ALA A 78 -11.96 -12.86 -18.02
N ARG A 79 -12.00 -11.53 -17.98
CA ARG A 79 -11.92 -10.65 -19.16
C ARG A 79 -10.49 -10.34 -19.63
N GLY A 80 -9.48 -10.96 -19.03
CA GLY A 80 -8.07 -10.68 -19.34
C GLY A 80 -7.52 -9.40 -18.69
N GLN A 81 -8.30 -8.72 -17.85
CA GLN A 81 -7.85 -7.57 -17.07
C GLN A 81 -7.11 -8.06 -15.80
N VAL A 82 -5.98 -8.75 -16.01
CA VAL A 82 -5.28 -9.50 -14.98
C VAL A 82 -4.75 -8.60 -13.85
N ARG A 83 -4.04 -7.51 -14.18
CA ARG A 83 -3.49 -6.55 -13.20
C ARG A 83 -4.56 -5.95 -12.26
N PRO A 84 -5.62 -5.29 -12.78
CA PRO A 84 -6.65 -4.71 -11.91
C PRO A 84 -7.50 -5.79 -11.20
N GLY A 85 -7.60 -7.00 -11.77
CA GLY A 85 -8.23 -8.16 -11.14
C GLY A 85 -7.45 -8.63 -9.91
N ILE A 86 -6.14 -8.88 -10.06
CA ILE A 86 -5.23 -9.24 -8.97
C ILE A 86 -5.26 -8.21 -7.85
N ALA A 87 -5.23 -6.91 -8.18
CA ALA A 87 -5.28 -5.85 -7.18
C ALA A 87 -6.55 -5.91 -6.30
N ARG A 88 -7.71 -6.21 -6.90
CA ARG A 88 -8.98 -6.38 -6.17
C ARG A 88 -9.00 -7.67 -5.35
N LEU A 89 -8.55 -8.78 -5.92
CA LEU A 89 -8.47 -10.07 -5.24
C LEU A 89 -7.55 -10.00 -4.01
N ARG A 90 -6.37 -9.36 -4.13
CA ARG A 90 -5.46 -9.14 -2.99
C ARG A 90 -6.14 -8.33 -1.88
N ARG A 91 -6.89 -7.28 -2.22
CA ARG A 91 -7.64 -6.50 -1.22
C ARG A 91 -8.74 -7.31 -0.56
N ALA A 92 -9.46 -8.13 -1.31
CA ALA A 92 -10.46 -9.03 -0.75
C ALA A 92 -9.82 -10.00 0.26
N LEU A 93 -8.71 -10.63 -0.14
CA LEU A 93 -7.98 -11.57 0.71
C LEU A 93 -7.46 -10.91 1.99
N MET A 94 -6.86 -9.72 1.90
CA MET A 94 -6.41 -8.96 3.08
C MET A 94 -7.56 -8.70 4.07
N LEU A 95 -8.76 -8.37 3.58
CA LEU A 95 -9.91 -8.13 4.46
C LEU A 95 -10.43 -9.40 5.15
N LEU A 96 -10.33 -10.55 4.47
CA LEU A 96 -10.71 -11.84 5.04
C LEU A 96 -9.68 -12.31 6.08
N GLU A 97 -8.39 -12.16 5.78
CA GLU A 97 -7.29 -12.55 6.66
C GLU A 97 -7.18 -11.66 7.91
N ALA A 98 -7.56 -10.38 7.83
CA ALA A 98 -7.54 -9.47 8.98
C ALA A 98 -8.48 -9.87 10.13
N ARG A 99 -9.39 -10.83 9.92
CA ARG A 99 -10.31 -11.36 10.94
C ARG A 99 -9.95 -12.75 11.48
N ARG A 100 -8.86 -13.34 10.99
CA ARG A 100 -8.36 -14.63 11.48
C ARG A 100 -7.48 -14.41 12.71
#